data_AF-A0A7W5FRL8-F1
#
_entry.id   AF-A0A7W5FRL8-F1
#
_cell.length_a   1.000
_cell.length_b   1.000
_cell.length_c   1.000
_cell.angle_alpha   90.00
_cell.angle_beta   90.00
_cell.angle_gamma   90.00
#
_symmetry.space_group_name_H-M   'P 1'
#
loop_
_entity.id
_entity.type
_entity.pdbx_description
1 polymer ?
#
loop_
_entity_poly.entity_id
_entity_poly.type
_entity_poly.pdbx_seq_one_letter_code
_entity_poly.pdbx_strand_id
1 'polypeptide(L)'
;RITGLNTAVADHQIPTTGSRDVTPLDFYEQDGVEYLRYGGSLLVSEDALKPIYAGRHSSTTIQASGYAKWYSIPDRAAGKTITVSSSSKGSYAVYDENGACVGLGVVKSDKATVLPKNGTIMFAGEAGAKFEITLK
;
A
#
# COMPACT_ATOMS: atom_id res chain seq x y z
N ARG A 1 -18.93 -3.95 -20.68
CA ARG A 1 -19.30 -5.37 -20.83
C ARG A 1 -18.32 -6.23 -20.06
N ILE A 2 -18.82 -7.22 -19.31
CA ILE A 2 -17.98 -8.23 -18.67
C ILE A 2 -17.62 -9.28 -19.74
N THR A 3 -16.34 -9.56 -19.92
CA THR A 3 -15.83 -10.45 -20.97
C THR A 3 -15.34 -11.80 -20.45
N GLY A 4 -15.21 -11.93 -19.13
CA GLY A 4 -14.85 -13.17 -18.46
C GLY A 4 -14.93 -13.01 -16.95
N LEU A 5 -14.54 -14.04 -16.21
CA LEU A 5 -14.59 -14.06 -14.75
C LEU A 5 -13.84 -12.87 -14.13
N ASN A 6 -12.70 -12.49 -14.72
CA ASN A 6 -11.79 -11.48 -14.19
C ASN A 6 -11.51 -10.32 -15.16
N THR A 7 -12.28 -10.20 -16.25
CA THR A 7 -12.02 -9.18 -17.28
C THR A 7 -13.29 -8.44 -17.67
N ALA A 8 -13.17 -7.12 -17.80
CA ALA A 8 -14.21 -6.27 -18.33
C ALA A 8 -13.64 -5.20 -19.26
N VAL A 9 -14.37 -4.93 -20.34
CA VAL A 9 -14.05 -3.88 -21.32
C VAL A 9 -15.17 -2.86 -21.35
N ALA A 10 -14.87 -1.60 -21.63
CA ALA A 10 -15.93 -0.64 -21.94
C ALA A 10 -16.07 -0.51 -23.45
N ASP A 11 -17.14 -1.10 -23.99
CA ASP A 11 -17.46 -1.04 -25.43
C ASP A 11 -18.16 0.28 -25.82
N HIS A 12 -18.21 1.28 -24.94
CA HIS A 12 -18.91 2.53 -25.21
C HIS A 12 -18.02 3.48 -26.02
N GLN A 13 -18.23 3.50 -27.34
CA GLN A 13 -17.55 4.44 -28.23
C GLN A 13 -18.28 5.79 -28.22
N ILE A 14 -17.66 6.81 -27.62
CA ILE A 14 -18.08 8.20 -27.78
C ILE A 14 -17.20 8.83 -28.87
N PRO A 15 -17.79 9.51 -29.88
CA PRO A 15 -17.04 10.17 -30.94
C PRO A 15 -15.96 11.11 -30.41
N THR A 16 -14.89 11.29 -31.20
CA THR A 16 -13.77 12.18 -30.87
C THR A 16 -13.01 11.74 -29.61
N THR A 17 -12.74 12.63 -28.66
CA THR A 17 -11.94 12.33 -27.46
C THR A 17 -12.76 11.79 -26.30
N GLY A 18 -14.08 11.65 -26.42
CA GLY A 18 -14.95 11.23 -25.32
C GLY A 18 -14.77 9.77 -24.88
N SER A 19 -14.13 8.94 -25.72
CA SER A 19 -13.80 7.55 -25.38
C SER A 19 -12.45 7.40 -24.67
N ARG A 20 -11.69 8.48 -24.46
CA ARG A 20 -10.28 8.45 -24.00
C ARG A 20 -10.13 8.09 -22.52
N ASP A 21 -11.17 8.29 -21.72
CA ASP A 21 -11.12 8.08 -20.26
C ASP A 21 -11.54 6.65 -19.85
N VAL A 22 -11.75 5.77 -20.82
CA VAL A 22 -12.06 4.36 -20.56
C VAL A 22 -10.78 3.59 -20.26
N THR A 23 -10.66 3.12 -19.02
CA THR A 23 -9.58 2.22 -18.59
C THR A 23 -10.17 0.82 -18.30
N PRO A 24 -9.68 -0.25 -18.95
CA PRO A 24 -10.11 -1.62 -18.66
C PRO A 24 -9.80 -2.01 -17.22
N LEU A 25 -10.64 -2.88 -16.65
CA LEU A 25 -10.37 -3.53 -15.37
C LEU A 25 -9.82 -4.93 -15.64
N ASP A 26 -8.61 -5.19 -15.14
CA ASP A 26 -7.92 -6.47 -15.26
C ASP A 26 -7.66 -7.03 -13.86
N PHE A 27 -8.48 -7.99 -13.45
CA PHE A 27 -8.35 -8.68 -12.17
C PHE A 27 -7.51 -9.95 -12.35
N TYR A 28 -6.64 -10.25 -11.38
CA TYR A 28 -5.89 -11.49 -11.40
C TYR A 28 -5.56 -11.95 -9.98
N GLU A 29 -5.44 -13.26 -9.79
CA GLU A 29 -5.04 -13.83 -8.52
C GLU A 29 -3.54 -14.16 -8.54
N GLN A 30 -2.86 -13.83 -7.45
CA GLN A 30 -1.48 -14.23 -7.20
C GLN A 30 -1.34 -14.66 -5.74
N ASP A 31 -0.85 -15.87 -5.52
CA ASP A 31 -0.64 -16.46 -4.18
C ASP A 31 -1.91 -16.43 -3.30
N GLY A 32 -3.09 -16.64 -3.90
CA GLY A 32 -4.38 -16.60 -3.19
C GLY A 32 -4.93 -15.20 -2.89
N VAL A 33 -4.29 -14.15 -3.44
CA VAL A 33 -4.72 -12.76 -3.27
C VAL A 33 -5.14 -12.19 -4.63
N GLU A 34 -6.34 -11.61 -4.69
CA GLU A 34 -6.83 -10.90 -5.87
C GLU A 34 -6.22 -9.49 -5.95
N TYR A 35 -5.77 -9.14 -7.15
CA TYR A 35 -5.25 -7.82 -7.50
C TYR A 35 -6.03 -7.24 -8.67
N LEU A 36 -6.12 -5.91 -8.71
CA LEU A 36 -6.67 -5.16 -9.83
C LEU A 36 -5.58 -4.31 -10.48
N ARG A 37 -5.38 -4.50 -11.79
CA ARG A 37 -4.65 -3.55 -12.63
C ARG A 37 -5.62 -2.55 -13.21
N TYR A 38 -5.38 -1.28 -12.92
CA TYR A 38 -6.22 -0.19 -13.37
C TYR A 38 -5.40 1.08 -13.56
N GLY A 39 -5.35 1.61 -14.78
CA GLY A 39 -4.79 2.93 -15.06
C GLY A 39 -3.32 3.08 -14.68
N GLY A 40 -2.53 2.01 -14.82
CA GLY A 40 -1.12 1.95 -14.40
C GLY A 40 -0.92 1.72 -12.91
N SER A 41 -1.99 1.60 -12.13
CA SER A 41 -1.95 1.24 -10.71
C SER A 41 -2.17 -0.26 -10.53
N LEU A 42 -1.55 -0.81 -9.48
CA LEU A 42 -1.83 -2.15 -8.97
C LEU A 42 -2.49 -1.99 -7.59
N LEU A 43 -3.72 -2.48 -7.48
CA LEU A 43 -4.56 -2.33 -6.29
C LEU A 43 -4.81 -3.70 -5.67
N VAL A 44 -5.00 -3.72 -4.35
CA VAL A 44 -5.32 -4.91 -3.56
C VAL A 44 -6.32 -4.52 -2.47
N SER A 45 -7.21 -5.44 -2.08
CA SER A 45 -8.12 -5.22 -0.96
C SER A 45 -7.34 -5.04 0.36
N GLU A 46 -7.82 -4.15 1.23
CA GLU A 46 -7.27 -3.97 2.57
C GLU A 46 -7.34 -5.27 3.40
N ASP A 47 -8.33 -6.12 3.16
CA ASP A 47 -8.50 -7.43 3.81
C ASP A 47 -7.34 -8.40 3.54
N ALA A 48 -6.60 -8.18 2.44
CA ALA A 48 -5.42 -8.99 2.12
C ALA A 48 -4.15 -8.51 2.84
N LEU A 49 -4.20 -7.37 3.54
CA LEU A 49 -3.03 -6.80 4.20
C LEU A 49 -2.65 -7.58 5.46
N LYS A 50 -1.41 -8.07 5.47
CA LYS A 50 -0.83 -8.67 6.67
C LYS A 50 -0.64 -7.62 7.75
N PRO A 51 -0.84 -7.96 9.04
CA PRO A 51 -0.63 -7.02 10.12
C PRO A 51 0.85 -6.70 10.28
N ILE A 52 1.17 -5.45 10.59
CA ILE A 52 2.53 -5.07 10.98
C ILE A 52 2.92 -5.80 12.28
N TYR A 53 4.20 -6.16 12.39
CA TYR A 53 4.72 -6.77 13.60
C TYR A 53 4.66 -5.77 14.76
N ALA A 54 3.97 -6.13 15.84
CA ALA A 54 3.72 -5.23 16.97
C ALA A 54 4.80 -5.26 18.06
N GLY A 55 5.84 -6.09 17.89
CA GLY A 55 6.99 -6.08 18.79
C GLY A 55 7.85 -4.83 18.61
N ARG A 56 8.81 -4.64 19.52
CA ARG A 56 9.59 -3.40 19.58
C ARG A 56 10.42 -3.12 18.33
N HIS A 57 11.03 -4.15 17.75
CA HIS A 57 11.91 -4.01 16.59
C HIS A 57 11.48 -4.99 15.49
N SER A 58 11.43 -4.50 14.25
CA SER A 58 11.21 -5.31 13.06
C SER A 58 11.82 -4.63 11.84
N SER A 59 11.73 -5.29 10.69
CA SER A 59 12.14 -4.70 9.44
C SER A 59 11.24 -5.14 8.29
N THR A 60 11.19 -4.35 7.24
CA THR A 60 10.54 -4.71 5.99
C THR A 60 11.40 -4.29 4.81
N THR A 61 11.40 -5.10 3.76
CA THR A 61 12.16 -4.82 2.52
C THR A 61 11.19 -4.73 1.35
N ILE A 62 11.41 -3.76 0.47
CA ILE A 62 10.74 -3.65 -0.82
C ILE A 62 11.20 -4.80 -1.71
N GLN A 63 10.26 -5.54 -2.27
CA GLN A 63 10.57 -6.70 -3.10
C GLN A 63 11.20 -6.29 -4.44
N ALA A 64 11.73 -7.27 -5.18
CA ALA A 64 12.34 -7.04 -6.49
C ALA A 64 11.41 -6.39 -7.52
N SER A 65 10.08 -6.54 -7.35
CA SER A 65 9.07 -5.87 -8.18
C SER A 65 9.04 -4.35 -8.02
N GLY A 66 9.61 -3.81 -6.94
CA GLY A 66 9.61 -2.37 -6.65
C GLY A 66 8.28 -1.81 -6.15
N TYR A 67 7.24 -2.64 -5.97
CA TYR A 67 5.97 -2.19 -5.44
C TYR A 67 6.06 -1.80 -3.95
N ALA A 68 5.29 -0.79 -3.57
CA ALA A 68 5.14 -0.39 -2.18
C ALA A 68 4.62 -1.56 -1.33
N LYS A 69 5.05 -1.60 -0.08
CA LYS A 69 4.65 -2.65 0.85
C LYS A 69 3.68 -2.10 1.88
N TRP A 70 2.54 -2.76 1.99
CA TRP A 70 1.42 -2.33 2.82
C TRP A 70 1.20 -3.31 3.97
N TYR A 71 0.78 -2.78 5.12
CA TYR A 71 0.40 -3.55 6.30
C TYR A 71 -0.82 -2.93 6.96
N SER A 72 -1.66 -3.78 7.55
CA SER A 72 -2.70 -3.35 8.49
C SER A 72 -2.09 -3.07 9.87
N ILE A 73 -2.70 -2.16 10.64
CA ILE A 73 -2.32 -1.86 12.01
C ILE A 73 -3.23 -2.65 12.95
N PRO A 74 -2.74 -3.73 13.59
CA PRO A 74 -3.54 -4.50 14.53
C PRO A 74 -3.73 -3.75 15.85
N ASP A 75 -4.75 -4.10 16.62
CA ASP A 75 -5.04 -3.50 17.95
C ASP A 75 -3.81 -3.45 18.88
N ARG A 76 -2.99 -4.51 18.87
CA ARG A 76 -1.75 -4.60 19.66
C ARG A 76 -0.65 -3.61 19.26
N ALA A 77 -0.78 -2.95 18.11
CA ALA A 77 0.13 -1.92 17.61
C ALA A 77 -0.49 -0.51 17.67
N ALA A 78 -1.82 -0.39 17.72
CA ALA A 78 -2.51 0.89 17.86
C ALA A 78 -2.03 1.63 19.13
N GLY A 79 -1.89 2.96 19.02
CA GLY A 79 -1.38 3.82 20.08
C GLY A 79 0.14 3.80 20.29
N LYS A 80 0.87 2.85 19.67
CA LYS A 80 2.33 2.84 19.70
C LYS A 80 2.89 3.92 18.78
N THR A 81 4.03 4.46 19.18
CA THR A 81 4.76 5.42 18.36
C THR A 81 5.72 4.67 17.44
N ILE A 82 5.56 4.85 16.12
CA ILE A 82 6.47 4.31 15.11
C ILE A 82 7.61 5.28 14.82
N THR A 83 8.81 4.73 14.70
CA THR A 83 9.98 5.38 14.13
C THR A 83 10.55 4.47 13.05
N VAL A 84 10.91 5.03 11.91
CA VAL A 84 11.41 4.28 10.75
C VAL A 84 12.76 4.85 10.33
N SER A 85 13.74 3.98 10.10
CA SER A 85 15.00 4.28 9.41
C SER A 85 15.17 3.36 8.21
N SER A 86 16.03 3.72 7.24
CA SER A 86 16.17 2.96 5.99
C SER A 86 17.61 3.00 5.49
N SER A 87 18.00 1.92 4.83
CA SER A 87 19.30 1.78 4.17
C SER A 87 19.46 2.66 2.93
N SER A 88 18.36 3.16 2.36
CA SER A 88 18.36 4.01 1.15
C SER A 88 17.27 5.09 1.22
N LYS A 89 17.09 5.85 0.13
CA LYS A 89 16.00 6.83 0.07
C LYS A 89 14.67 6.09 -0.01
N GLY A 90 13.79 6.40 0.94
CA GLY A 90 12.45 5.84 1.02
C GLY A 90 11.55 6.70 1.89
N SER A 91 10.26 6.42 1.82
CA SER A 91 9.23 7.10 2.59
C SER A 91 8.26 6.09 3.19
N TYR A 92 7.60 6.48 4.27
CA TYR A 92 6.45 5.76 4.79
C TYR A 92 5.28 6.73 4.99
N ALA A 93 4.07 6.19 4.88
CA ALA A 93 2.82 6.89 5.16
C ALA A 93 1.93 6.03 6.06
N VAL A 94 1.27 6.66 7.01
CA VAL A 94 0.32 6.05 7.95
C VAL A 94 -1.06 6.64 7.67
N TYR A 95 -2.04 5.77 7.51
CA TYR A 95 -3.42 6.11 7.23
C TYR A 95 -4.31 5.66 8.39
N ASP A 96 -5.35 6.44 8.71
CA ASP A 96 -6.38 6.03 9.67
C ASP A 96 -7.42 5.09 9.03
N GLU A 97 -8.45 4.73 9.80
CA GLU A 97 -9.51 3.81 9.37
C GLU A 97 -10.37 4.34 8.20
N ASN A 98 -10.31 5.64 7.92
CA ASN A 98 -11.02 6.26 6.79
C ASN A 98 -10.10 6.46 5.58
N GLY A 99 -8.87 5.94 5.63
CA GLY A 99 -7.86 6.14 4.60
C GLY A 99 -7.24 7.54 4.59
N ALA A 100 -7.44 8.36 5.63
CA ALA A 100 -6.83 9.68 5.70
C ALA A 100 -5.36 9.57 6.14
N CYS A 101 -4.46 10.26 5.44
CA CYS A 101 -3.04 10.26 5.79
C CYS A 101 -2.81 11.07 7.08
N VAL A 102 -2.50 10.37 8.18
CA VAL A 102 -2.27 10.95 9.51
C VAL A 102 -0.79 11.03 9.89
N GLY A 103 0.08 10.42 9.09
CA GLY A 103 1.53 10.52 9.28
C GLY A 103 2.28 10.27 7.99
N LEU A 104 3.28 11.10 7.72
CA LEU A 104 4.17 10.96 6.58
C LEU A 104 5.60 11.26 7.03
N GLY A 105 6.53 10.40 6.65
CA GLY A 105 7.96 10.61 6.90
C GLY A 105 8.81 10.21 5.71
N VAL A 106 9.69 11.12 5.29
CA VAL A 106 10.89 10.72 4.56
C VAL A 106 11.82 10.07 5.58
N VAL A 107 12.41 8.93 5.25
CA VAL A 107 13.13 8.07 6.20
C VAL A 107 14.52 8.61 6.63
N LYS A 108 14.66 9.94 6.61
CA LYS A 108 15.77 10.71 7.18
C LYS A 108 15.32 11.80 8.17
N SER A 109 14.02 11.90 8.49
CA SER A 109 13.50 12.86 9.46
C SER A 109 13.07 12.16 10.74
N ASP A 110 13.38 12.76 11.90
CA ASP A 110 13.02 12.29 13.24
C ASP A 110 11.50 12.35 13.55
N LYS A 111 10.65 12.27 12.53
CA LYS A 111 9.19 12.31 12.68
C LYS A 111 8.68 10.99 13.21
N ALA A 112 8.37 11.00 14.50
CA ALA A 112 7.58 9.99 15.18
C ALA A 112 6.09 10.14 14.81
N THR A 113 5.41 9.02 14.56
CA THR A 113 3.96 8.98 14.27
C THR A 113 3.28 8.02 15.24
N VAL A 114 2.13 8.36 15.79
CA VAL A 114 1.32 7.43 16.60
C VAL A 114 0.45 6.59 15.66
N LEU A 115 0.47 5.28 15.81
CA LEU A 115 -0.30 4.38 14.96
C LEU A 115 -1.80 4.44 15.33
N PRO A 116 -2.70 4.77 14.39
CA PRO A 116 -4.14 4.78 14.62
C PRO A 116 -4.69 3.34 14.76
N LYS A 117 -5.84 3.21 15.39
CA LYS A 117 -6.60 1.95 15.39
C LYS A 117 -7.18 1.72 13.98
N ASN A 118 -7.24 0.45 13.54
CA ASN A 118 -7.78 0.03 12.25
C ASN A 118 -7.16 0.73 11.01
N GLY A 119 -5.98 1.34 11.17
CA GLY A 119 -5.31 2.01 10.06
C GLY A 119 -4.42 1.10 9.23
N THR A 120 -3.75 1.69 8.26
CA THR A 120 -2.76 1.01 7.43
C THR A 120 -1.45 1.80 7.38
N ILE A 121 -0.37 1.11 7.03
CA ILE A 121 0.95 1.71 6.82
C ILE A 121 1.56 1.23 5.51
N MET A 122 2.05 2.19 4.72
CA MET A 122 2.72 1.97 3.45
C MET A 122 4.21 2.31 3.58
N PHE A 123 5.07 1.47 3.01
CA PHE A 123 6.49 1.73 2.78
C PHE A 123 6.76 1.77 1.28
N ALA A 124 7.44 2.83 0.82
CA ALA A 124 7.78 3.02 -0.58
C ALA A 124 9.26 3.42 -0.73
N GLY A 125 9.94 2.78 -1.68
CA GLY A 125 11.35 2.99 -1.97
C GLY A 125 11.80 2.14 -3.15
N GLU A 126 13.08 2.20 -3.49
CA GLU A 126 13.66 1.36 -4.54
C GLU A 126 13.57 -0.13 -4.18
N ALA A 127 13.60 -1.00 -5.19
CA ALA A 127 13.68 -2.45 -4.98
C ALA A 127 14.89 -2.79 -4.09
N GLY A 128 14.67 -3.61 -3.06
CA GLY A 128 15.70 -3.94 -2.07
C GLY A 128 15.89 -2.91 -0.96
N ALA A 129 15.20 -1.76 -0.99
CA ALA A 129 15.22 -0.81 0.12
C ALA A 129 14.70 -1.48 1.40
N LYS A 130 15.54 -1.49 2.45
CA LYS A 130 15.21 -2.03 3.76
C LYS A 130 14.80 -0.89 4.69
N PHE A 131 13.71 -1.09 5.42
CA PHE A 131 13.20 -0.20 6.46
C PHE A 131 13.31 -0.91 7.80
N GLU A 132 14.05 -0.32 8.73
CA GLU A 132 14.07 -0.74 10.13
C GLU A 132 12.97 0.01 10.88
N ILE A 133 12.15 -0.73 11.61
CA ILE A 133 10.96 -0.25 12.29
C ILE A 133 11.14 -0.41 13.79
N THR A 134 10.94 0.67 14.53
CA THR A 134 10.83 0.64 15.98
C THR A 134 9.44 1.08 16.42
N LEU A 135 8.81 0.30 17.28
CA LEU A 135 7.55 0.63 17.93
C LEU A 135 7.79 0.81 19.42
N LYS A 136 7.38 1.96 19.97
CA LYS A 136 7.43 2.30 21.39
C LYS A 136 6.04 2.40 21.98
#